data_AF-A0A2W4LYN2-F1
#
_entry.id   AF-A0A2W4LYN2-F1
#
_cell.length_a   1.000
_cell.length_b   1.000
_cell.length_c   1.000
_cell.angle_alpha   90.00
_cell.angle_beta   90.00
_cell.angle_gamma   90.00
#
_symmetry.space_group_name_H-M   'P 1'
#
loop_
_entity.id
_entity.type
_entity.pdbx_description
1 polymer ?
#
loop_
_entity_poly.entity_id
_entity_poly.type
_entity_poly.pdbx_seq_one_letter_code
_entity_poly.pdbx_strand_id
1 'polypeptide(L)'
;LQAALSRALVWQEMADMDAGKPAVGCSDTFAAAALWAASRYGLAGPAIDPVTGRQTLGIVLLADLLDHVRPALAEAGDLEQVRLLVDRLLAMGTGAERQRRAAERGMSAVLDIVAITAAAQREAPA
;
A
#
# COMPACT_ATOMS: atom_id res chain seq x y z
N LEU A 1 6.08 -4.08 4.61
CA LEU A 1 4.92 -3.18 4.39
C LEU A 1 3.69 -3.95 3.95
N GLN A 2 3.63 -4.51 2.74
CA GLN A 2 2.44 -5.22 2.23
C GLN A 2 1.92 -6.31 3.19
N ALA A 3 2.78 -7.24 3.61
CA ALA A 3 2.38 -8.30 4.56
C ALA A 3 1.83 -7.76 5.89
N ALA A 4 2.44 -6.70 6.44
CA ALA A 4 1.98 -6.06 7.68
C ALA A 4 0.62 -5.40 7.50
N LEU A 5 0.41 -4.64 6.41
CA LEU A 5 -0.88 -4.01 6.12
C LEU A 5 -1.98 -5.03 5.84
N SER A 6 -1.69 -6.10 5.09
CA SER A 6 -2.66 -7.18 4.84
C SER A 6 -3.06 -7.90 6.14
N ARG A 7 -2.08 -8.23 6.99
CA ARG A 7 -2.36 -8.84 8.30
C ARG A 7 -3.19 -7.90 9.18
N ALA A 8 -2.78 -6.65 9.29
CA ALA A 8 -3.45 -5.67 10.15
C ALA A 8 -4.89 -5.40 9.68
N LEU A 9 -5.14 -5.35 8.36
CA LEU A 9 -6.49 -5.24 7.83
C LEU A 9 -7.35 -6.45 8.23
N VAL A 10 -6.87 -7.67 7.99
CA VAL A 10 -7.62 -8.88 8.37
C VAL A 10 -7.90 -8.93 9.87
N TRP A 11 -6.91 -8.62 10.71
CA TRP A 11 -7.08 -8.60 12.16
C TRP A 11 -8.04 -7.52 12.63
N GLN A 12 -7.99 -6.33 12.04
CA GLN A 12 -8.93 -5.26 12.34
C GLN A 12 -10.37 -5.66 11.99
N GLU A 13 -10.60 -6.26 10.81
CA GLU A 13 -11.93 -6.75 10.42
C GLU A 13 -12.42 -7.88 11.33
N MET A 14 -11.54 -8.80 11.76
CA MET A 14 -11.89 -9.85 12.72
C MET A 14 -12.30 -9.27 14.07
N ALA A 15 -11.53 -8.31 14.61
CA ALA A 15 -11.87 -7.64 15.85
C ALA A 15 -13.19 -6.86 15.76
N ASP A 16 -13.45 -6.23 14.60
CA ASP A 16 -14.70 -5.52 14.35
C ASP A 16 -15.90 -6.47 14.27
N MET A 17 -15.74 -7.65 13.66
CA MET A 17 -16.76 -8.71 13.68
C MET A 17 -17.04 -9.23 15.09
N ASP A 18 -16.00 -9.49 15.88
CA ASP A 18 -16.14 -9.95 17.28
C ASP A 18 -16.82 -8.89 18.17
N ALA A 19 -16.60 -7.60 17.85
CA ALA A 19 -17.28 -6.47 18.49
C ALA A 19 -18.72 -6.23 17.99
N GLY A 20 -19.22 -7.05 17.05
CA GLY A 20 -20.56 -6.94 16.49
C GLY A 20 -20.76 -5.74 15.55
N LYS A 21 -19.67 -5.17 15.01
CA LYS A 21 -19.78 -4.10 14.00
C LYS A 21 -20.24 -4.71 12.67
N PRO A 22 -21.15 -4.06 11.94
CA PRO A 22 -21.61 -4.55 10.65
C PRO A 22 -20.47 -4.49 9.64
N ALA A 23 -20.30 -5.55 8.86
CA ALA A 23 -19.35 -5.57 7.75
C ALA A 23 -19.73 -4.49 6.73
N VAL A 24 -18.73 -3.72 6.30
CA VAL A 24 -18.91 -2.74 5.23
C VAL A 24 -19.05 -3.48 3.91
N GLY A 25 -20.18 -3.30 3.24
CA GLY A 25 -20.42 -3.91 1.93
C GLY A 25 -19.42 -3.37 0.89
N CYS A 26 -18.71 -4.27 0.21
CA CYS A 26 -17.85 -3.94 -0.93
C CYS A 26 -18.48 -4.52 -2.19
N SER A 27 -18.85 -3.67 -3.14
CA SER A 27 -19.37 -4.12 -4.44
C SER A 27 -18.22 -4.70 -5.26
N ASP A 28 -18.38 -5.91 -5.82
CA ASP A 28 -17.39 -6.51 -6.73
C ASP A 28 -17.02 -5.58 -7.90
N THR A 29 -18.01 -4.81 -8.39
CA THR A 29 -17.81 -3.80 -9.44
C THR A 29 -16.90 -2.67 -8.96
N PHE A 30 -17.10 -2.18 -7.74
CA PHE A 30 -16.27 -1.11 -7.18
C PHE A 30 -14.86 -1.62 -6.82
N ALA A 31 -14.75 -2.83 -6.29
CA ALA A 31 -13.47 -3.49 -6.04
C ALA A 31 -12.65 -3.65 -7.34
N ALA A 32 -13.29 -4.11 -8.42
CA ALA A 32 -12.63 -4.25 -9.72
C ALA A 32 -12.18 -2.88 -10.28
N ALA A 33 -13.03 -1.85 -10.17
CA ALA A 33 -12.69 -0.50 -10.61
C ALA A 33 -11.53 0.10 -9.79
N ALA A 34 -11.55 -0.06 -8.46
CA ALA A 34 -10.50 0.38 -7.56
C ALA A 34 -9.16 -0.30 -7.87
N LEU A 35 -9.17 -1.62 -8.05
CA LEU A 35 -7.97 -2.40 -8.39
C LEU A 35 -7.38 -1.97 -9.73
N TRP A 36 -8.22 -1.76 -10.75
CA TRP A 36 -7.77 -1.26 -12.04
C TRP A 36 -7.15 0.14 -11.92
N ALA A 37 -7.80 1.07 -11.23
CA ALA A 37 -7.29 2.43 -11.04
C ALA A 37 -5.96 2.44 -10.29
N ALA A 38 -5.85 1.67 -9.19
CA ALA A 38 -4.63 1.53 -8.43
C ALA A 38 -3.47 0.95 -9.28
N SER A 39 -3.77 -0.04 -10.12
CA SER A 39 -2.77 -0.65 -11.02
C SER A 39 -2.30 0.32 -12.11
N ARG A 40 -3.22 1.13 -12.65
CA ARG A 40 -2.92 2.05 -13.76
C ARG A 40 -2.20 3.33 -13.31
N TYR A 41 -2.58 3.87 -12.17
CA TYR A 41 -2.17 5.21 -11.72
C TYR A 41 -1.30 5.20 -10.46
N GLY A 42 -1.30 4.12 -9.68
CA GLY A 42 -0.54 4.04 -8.45
C GLY A 42 -1.02 5.01 -7.36
N LEU A 43 -0.18 5.21 -6.34
CA LEU A 43 -0.53 6.00 -5.15
C LEU A 43 -0.66 7.51 -5.41
N ALA A 44 0.13 8.05 -6.33
CA ALA A 44 0.16 9.48 -6.64
C ALA A 44 -0.95 9.92 -7.60
N GLY A 45 -1.76 8.99 -8.11
CA GLY A 45 -2.75 9.25 -9.13
C GLY A 45 -4.20 9.13 -8.67
N PRO A 46 -5.16 9.27 -9.61
CA PRO A 46 -6.57 9.06 -9.35
C PRO A 46 -6.85 7.63 -8.87
N ALA A 47 -7.79 7.52 -7.94
CA ALA A 47 -8.25 6.25 -7.40
C ALA A 47 -9.78 6.21 -7.30
N ILE A 48 -10.31 5.02 -7.08
CA ILE A 48 -11.72 4.78 -6.73
C ILE A 48 -11.74 4.16 -5.35
N ASP A 49 -12.54 4.73 -4.45
CA ASP A 49 -12.82 4.13 -3.16
C ASP A 49 -13.63 2.83 -3.37
N PRO A 50 -13.13 1.66 -2.92
CA PRO A 50 -13.80 0.37 -3.13
C PRO A 50 -15.12 0.24 -2.36
N VAL A 51 -15.32 1.02 -1.30
CA VAL A 51 -16.53 1.01 -0.47
C VAL A 51 -17.60 1.90 -1.08
N THR A 52 -17.26 3.16 -1.36
CA THR A 52 -18.26 4.15 -1.81
C THR A 52 -18.41 4.24 -3.33
N GLY A 53 -17.46 3.68 -4.10
CA GLY A 53 -17.38 3.80 -5.55
C GLY A 53 -17.01 5.22 -6.03
N ARG A 54 -16.66 6.13 -5.13
CA ARG A 54 -16.37 7.52 -5.45
C ARG A 54 -14.92 7.70 -5.91
N GLN A 55 -14.72 8.66 -6.81
CA GLN A 55 -13.39 9.10 -7.20
C GLN A 55 -12.67 9.81 -6.06
N THR A 56 -11.38 9.53 -5.91
CA THR A 56 -10.49 10.10 -4.89
C THR A 56 -9.03 10.04 -5.39
N LEU A 57 -8.06 10.19 -4.48
CA LEU A 57 -6.64 10.02 -4.73
C LEU A 57 -6.11 8.78 -4.00
N GLY A 58 -5.14 8.09 -4.62
CA GLY A 58 -4.53 6.91 -4.01
C GLY A 58 -3.89 7.19 -2.64
N ILE A 59 -3.35 8.39 -2.44
CA ILE A 59 -2.77 8.82 -1.16
C ILE A 59 -3.80 8.98 -0.04
N VAL A 60 -5.03 9.39 -0.39
CA VAL A 60 -6.13 9.51 0.57
C VAL A 60 -6.55 8.12 1.04
N LEU A 61 -6.74 7.18 0.12
CA LEU A 61 -7.07 5.80 0.47
C LEU A 61 -5.96 5.11 1.29
N LEU A 62 -4.70 5.44 1.06
CA LEU A 62 -3.60 4.94 1.90
C LEU A 62 -3.70 5.50 3.32
N ALA A 63 -3.99 6.79 3.49
CA ALA A 63 -4.16 7.40 4.80
C ALA A 63 -5.36 6.78 5.54
N ASP A 64 -6.50 6.64 4.86
CA ASP A 64 -7.71 6.03 5.42
C ASP A 64 -7.45 4.58 5.86
N LEU A 65 -6.73 3.80 5.04
CA LEU A 65 -6.33 2.44 5.40
C LEU A 65 -5.45 2.44 6.65
N LEU A 66 -4.43 3.31 6.72
CA LEU A 66 -3.51 3.37 7.86
C LEU A 66 -4.23 3.77 9.16
N ASP A 67 -5.19 4.68 9.09
CA ASP A 67 -6.00 5.06 10.23
C ASP A 67 -6.92 3.91 10.67
N HIS A 68 -7.54 3.21 9.72
CA HIS A 68 -8.39 2.04 9.98
C HIS A 68 -7.62 0.91 10.68
N VAL A 69 -6.43 0.55 10.17
CA VAL A 69 -5.65 -0.58 10.70
C VAL A 69 -4.70 -0.21 11.84
N ARG A 70 -4.71 1.05 12.30
CA ARG A 70 -3.83 1.55 13.37
C ARG A 70 -3.90 0.70 14.65
N PRO A 71 -5.07 0.28 15.17
CA PRO A 71 -5.14 -0.53 16.38
C PRO A 71 -4.46 -1.89 16.20
N ALA A 72 -4.77 -2.60 15.11
CA ALA A 72 -4.16 -3.89 14.80
C ALA A 72 -2.64 -3.80 14.57
N LEU A 73 -2.15 -2.72 13.96
CA LEU A 73 -0.71 -2.48 13.82
C LEU A 73 -0.03 -2.23 15.16
N ALA A 74 -0.69 -1.52 16.09
CA ALA A 74 -0.15 -1.27 17.42
C ALA A 74 -0.08 -2.56 18.24
N GLU A 75 -1.13 -3.38 18.19
CA GLU A 75 -1.17 -4.68 18.87
C GLU A 75 -0.12 -5.66 18.33
N ALA A 76 0.11 -5.67 17.02
CA ALA A 76 1.14 -6.49 16.38
C ALA A 76 2.58 -5.96 16.60
N GLY A 77 2.76 -4.76 17.17
CA GLY A 77 4.06 -4.11 17.32
C GLY A 77 4.66 -3.54 16.02
N ASP A 78 3.86 -3.45 14.95
CA ASP A 78 4.30 -3.07 13.60
C ASP A 78 4.17 -1.57 13.30
N LEU A 79 3.44 -0.82 14.13
CA LEU A 79 2.99 0.54 13.81
C LEU A 79 4.13 1.47 13.37
N GLU A 80 5.20 1.56 14.16
CA GLU A 80 6.33 2.44 13.83
C GLU A 80 7.09 1.98 12.58
N GLN A 81 7.28 0.67 12.42
CA GLN A 81 7.94 0.12 11.23
C GLN A 81 7.13 0.40 9.96
N VAL A 82 5.80 0.25 10.02
CA VAL A 82 4.91 0.58 8.91
C VAL A 82 4.96 2.07 8.60
N ARG A 83 4.92 2.94 9.61
CA ARG A 83 5.03 4.40 9.43
C ARG A 83 6.32 4.79 8.71
N LEU A 84 7.47 4.28 9.18
CA LEU A 84 8.77 4.52 8.54
C LEU A 84 8.81 4.05 7.08
N LEU A 85 8.24 2.88 6.80
CA LEU A 85 8.19 2.33 5.44
C LEU A 85 7.27 3.14 4.51
N VAL A 86 6.14 3.64 5.03
CA VAL A 86 5.23 4.53 4.30
C VAL A 86 5.90 5.87 4.03
N ASP A 87 6.49 6.51 5.04
CA ASP A 87 7.19 7.79 4.88
C ASP A 87 8.29 7.69 3.81
N ARG A 88 9.06 6.60 3.84
CA ARG A 88 10.07 6.29 2.83
C ARG A 88 9.47 6.05 1.44
N LEU A 89 8.33 5.36 1.35
CA LEU A 89 7.61 5.12 0.10
C LEU A 89 7.14 6.44 -0.52
N LEU A 90 6.57 7.34 0.29
CA LEU A 90 6.08 8.64 -0.16
C LEU A 90 7.23 9.57 -0.57
N ALA A 91 8.35 9.54 0.15
CA ALA A 91 9.51 10.36 -0.17
C ALA A 91 10.26 9.88 -1.44
N MET A 92 10.45 8.56 -1.59
CA MET A 92 11.26 8.02 -2.69
C MET A 92 10.44 7.67 -3.94
N GLY A 93 9.13 7.47 -3.78
CA GLY A 93 8.25 6.89 -4.78
C GLY A 93 8.30 5.36 -4.83
N THR A 94 7.32 4.77 -5.52
CA THR A 94 7.18 3.32 -5.71
C THR A 94 8.32 2.71 -6.54
N GLY A 95 8.46 1.39 -6.54
CA GLY A 95 9.45 0.70 -7.39
C GLY A 95 9.29 1.05 -8.88
N ALA A 96 8.04 1.05 -9.36
CA ALA A 96 7.73 1.39 -10.74
C ALA A 96 8.05 2.86 -11.07
N GLU A 97 7.82 3.79 -10.15
CA GLU A 97 8.20 5.20 -10.33
C GLU A 97 9.72 5.37 -10.42
N ARG A 98 10.47 4.71 -9.54
CA ARG A 98 11.93 4.76 -9.57
C ARG A 98 12.49 4.16 -10.86
N GLN A 99 11.92 3.06 -11.34
CA GLN A 99 12.29 2.46 -12.63
C GLN A 99 11.99 3.38 -13.81
N ARG A 100 10.81 4.04 -13.84
CA ARG A 100 10.48 5.02 -14.90
C ARG A 100 11.42 6.22 -14.91
N ARG A 101 11.72 6.81 -13.74
CA ARG A 101 12.69 7.92 -13.62
C ARG A 101 14.12 7.52 -14.01
N ALA A 102 14.49 6.25 -13.85
CA ALA A 102 15.78 5.74 -14.29
C ALA A 102 15.81 5.47 -15.80
N ALA A 103 14.70 5.01 -16.38
CA ALA A 103 14.59 4.79 -17.82
C ALA A 103 14.80 6.07 -18.63
N GLU A 104 14.48 7.25 -18.08
CA GLU A 104 14.83 8.56 -18.64
C GLU A 104 16.34 8.74 -18.87
N ARG A 105 17.18 7.99 -18.15
CA ARG A 105 18.65 8.00 -18.24
C ARG A 105 19.20 6.79 -19.01
N GLY A 106 18.33 5.93 -19.55
CA GLY A 106 18.67 4.74 -20.31
C GLY A 106 18.57 3.42 -19.55
N MET A 107 18.60 2.31 -20.29
CA MET A 107 18.35 0.96 -19.77
C MET A 107 19.36 0.52 -18.70
N SER A 108 20.63 0.94 -18.81
CA SER A 108 21.65 0.60 -17.80
C SER A 108 21.27 1.11 -16.41
N ALA A 109 20.76 2.35 -16.31
CA ALA A 109 20.34 2.93 -15.04
C ALA A 109 19.16 2.17 -14.41
N VAL A 110 18.30 1.55 -15.23
CA VAL A 110 17.22 0.69 -14.74
C VAL A 110 17.78 -0.60 -14.14
N LEU A 111 18.74 -1.24 -14.82
CA LEU A 111 19.41 -2.45 -14.34
C LEU A 111 20.15 -2.20 -13.03
N ASP A 112 20.81 -1.05 -12.89
CA ASP A 112 21.53 -0.67 -11.67
C ASP A 112 20.58 -0.59 -10.46
N ILE A 113 19.42 0.05 -10.62
CA ILE A 113 18.42 0.15 -9.54
C ILE A 113 17.85 -1.22 -9.15
N VAL A 114 17.60 -2.09 -10.13
CA VAL A 114 17.10 -3.44 -9.87
C VAL A 114 18.15 -4.28 -9.14
N ALA A 115 19.41 -4.20 -9.56
CA ALA A 115 20.53 -4.92 -8.92
C ALA A 115 20.73 -4.48 -7.46
N ILE A 116 20.71 -3.16 -7.18
CA ILE A 116 20.83 -2.61 -5.82
C ILE A 116 19.66 -3.09 -4.95
N THR A 117 18.44 -3.09 -5.47
CA THR A 117 17.26 -3.52 -4.71
C THR A 117 17.32 -5.02 -4.39
N ALA A 118 17.76 -5.85 -5.35
CA ALA A 118 17.90 -7.29 -5.14
C ALA A 118 18.99 -7.65 -4.12
N ALA A 119 20.11 -6.91 -4.10
CA ALA A 119 21.16 -7.07 -3.10
C ALA A 119 20.65 -6.71 -1.69
N ALA A 120 19.97 -5.56 -1.55
CA ALA A 120 19.42 -5.11 -0.27
C ALA A 120 18.35 -6.06 0.32
N GLN A 121 17.60 -6.79 -0.52
CA GLN A 121 16.64 -7.80 -0.06
C GLN A 121 17.28 -9.11 0.41
N ARG A 122 18.51 -9.42 -0.04
CA ARG A 122 19.26 -10.61 0.41
C ARG A 122 19.96 -10.40 1.76
N GLU A 123 20.24 -9.16 2.12
CA GLU A 123 20.93 -8.80 3.37
C GLU A 123 19.97 -8.53 4.54
N ALA A 124 18.65 -8.49 4.31
CA ALA A 124 17.67 -8.34 5.38
C ALA A 124 17.60 -9.63 6.23
N PRO A 125 17.73 -9.56 7.58
CA PRO A 125 17.58 -10.73 8.43
C PRO A 125 16.15 -11.30 8.32
N ALA A 126 16.07 -12.63 8.39
CA ALA A 126 14.84 -13.42 8.27
C ALA A 126 13.83 -13.14 9.40
#